data_AF-A0A2D6MHI7-F1
#
_entry.id   AF-A0A2D6MHI7-F1
#
_cell.length_a   1.000
_cell.length_b   1.000
_cell.length_c   1.000
_cell.angle_alpha   90.00
_cell.angle_beta   90.00
_cell.angle_gamma   90.00
#
_symmetry.space_group_name_H-M   'P 1'
#
loop_
_entity.id
_entity.type
_entity.pdbx_description
1 polymer ?
#
loop_
_entity_poly.entity_id
_entity_poly.type
_entity_poly.pdbx_seq_one_letter_code
_entity_poly.pdbx_strand_id
1 'polypeptide(L)'
;MEVLSRKVSLEDFGKGLAQALACAKKEALKSECTYKHGAALFKKNRIYSSGHNKGRSVGWVRPCRKRPFLEANMHAEIACIHFVPKEIVSGRDVIVVRINTYGFANSRPCSMCLSVLKRKNIRRCYYSINNEYFGELNFSQP
;
A
#
# COMPACT_ATOMS: atom_id res chain seq x y z
N MET A 1 15.27 -14.13 -1.27
CA MET A 1 15.14 -12.89 -2.06
C MET A 1 14.72 -11.74 -1.15
N GLU A 2 15.72 -10.96 -0.75
CA GLU A 2 15.55 -9.74 0.03
C GLU A 2 14.93 -8.66 -0.87
N VAL A 3 13.84 -8.04 -0.43
CA VAL A 3 13.23 -6.94 -1.19
C VAL A 3 14.07 -5.70 -0.92
N LEU A 4 14.84 -5.25 -1.91
CA LEU A 4 15.63 -4.03 -1.80
C LEU A 4 14.69 -2.85 -1.54
N SER A 5 14.86 -2.22 -0.38
CA SER A 5 14.17 -0.97 -0.05
C SER A 5 15.06 0.22 -0.35
N ARG A 6 14.56 1.14 -1.18
CA ARG A 6 15.19 2.44 -1.43
C ARG A 6 14.43 3.55 -0.72
N LYS A 7 15.12 4.62 -0.35
CA LYS A 7 14.52 5.83 0.20
C LYS A 7 14.35 6.85 -0.93
N VAL A 8 13.20 7.49 -1.00
CA VAL A 8 12.82 8.47 -2.04
C VAL A 8 12.31 9.73 -1.35
N SER A 9 12.75 10.90 -1.79
CA SER A 9 12.25 12.18 -1.29
C SER A 9 10.88 12.48 -1.88
N LEU A 10 10.01 13.15 -1.10
CA LEU A 10 8.71 13.60 -1.58
C LEU A 10 8.83 14.56 -2.77
N GLU A 11 9.91 15.35 -2.83
CA GLU A 11 10.17 16.30 -3.92
C GLU A 11 10.46 15.62 -5.26
N ASP A 12 10.95 14.37 -5.23
CA ASP A 12 11.26 13.58 -6.42
C ASP A 12 10.01 12.94 -7.05
N PHE A 13 8.83 13.16 -6.46
CA PHE A 13 7.61 12.50 -6.91
C PHE A 13 7.14 13.07 -8.25
N GLY A 14 7.21 12.24 -9.29
CA GLY A 14 6.55 12.54 -10.55
C GLY A 14 5.03 12.68 -10.39
N LYS A 15 4.39 13.40 -11.34
CA LYS A 15 2.95 13.73 -11.34
C LYS A 15 2.03 12.58 -10.93
N GLY A 16 2.24 11.40 -11.50
CA GLY A 16 1.41 10.23 -11.23
C GLY A 16 1.49 9.70 -9.80
N LEU A 17 2.69 9.70 -9.22
CA LEU A 17 2.90 9.30 -7.83
C LEU A 17 2.33 10.33 -6.86
N ALA A 18 2.48 11.63 -7.17
CA ALA A 18 1.86 12.70 -6.39
C ALA A 18 0.31 12.62 -6.40
N GLN A 19 -0.30 12.30 -7.55
CA GLN A 19 -1.75 12.06 -7.64
C GLN A 19 -2.19 10.84 -6.81
N ALA A 20 -1.44 9.75 -6.90
CA ALA A 20 -1.70 8.55 -6.11
C ALA A 20 -1.53 8.80 -4.61
N LEU A 21 -0.54 9.61 -4.21
CA LEU A 21 -0.34 10.05 -2.83
C LEU A 21 -1.54 10.84 -2.30
N ALA A 22 -2.02 11.82 -3.08
CA ALA A 22 -3.20 12.59 -2.69
C ALA A 22 -4.45 11.71 -2.53
N CYS A 23 -4.61 10.71 -3.40
CA CYS A 23 -5.69 9.72 -3.30
C CYS A 23 -5.55 8.83 -2.05
N ALA A 24 -4.36 8.26 -1.80
CA ALA A 24 -4.09 7.45 -0.63
C ALA A 24 -4.27 8.25 0.67
N LYS A 25 -3.91 9.55 0.68
CA LYS A 25 -4.14 10.45 1.81
C LYS A 25 -5.63 10.60 2.11
N LYS A 26 -6.45 10.85 1.07
CA LYS A 26 -7.92 10.93 1.21
C LYS A 26 -8.51 9.63 1.74
N GLU A 27 -8.02 8.47 1.30
CA GLU A 27 -8.47 7.18 1.81
C GLU A 27 -8.09 6.96 3.28
N ALA A 28 -6.86 7.27 3.67
CA ALA A 28 -6.41 7.12 5.06
C ALA A 28 -7.31 7.90 6.02
N LEU A 29 -7.75 9.12 5.64
CA LEU A 29 -8.63 9.94 6.47
C LEU A 29 -10.03 9.34 6.69
N LYS A 30 -10.48 8.43 5.81
CA LYS A 30 -11.76 7.70 5.94
C LYS A 30 -11.68 6.51 6.90
N SER A 31 -10.48 6.08 7.30
CA SER A 31 -10.30 4.95 8.21
C SER A 31 -10.79 5.28 9.62
N GLU A 32 -11.64 4.41 10.17
CA GLU A 32 -12.09 4.43 11.57
C GLU A 32 -11.13 3.71 12.52
N CYS A 33 -10.11 3.01 11.99
CA CYS A 33 -9.10 2.34 12.81
C CYS A 33 -8.17 3.32 13.53
N THR A 34 -7.60 2.92 14.66
CA THR A 34 -6.62 3.70 15.45
C THR A 34 -5.45 4.20 14.61
N TYR A 35 -4.90 3.34 13.75
CA TYR A 35 -3.91 3.73 12.76
C TYR A 35 -4.58 3.90 11.41
N LYS A 36 -4.53 5.12 10.87
CA LYS A 36 -5.21 5.50 9.64
C LYS A 36 -4.30 5.24 8.45
N HIS A 37 -4.49 4.10 7.79
CA HIS A 37 -3.76 3.73 6.59
C HIS A 37 -4.63 3.88 5.34
N GLY A 38 -4.01 4.37 4.27
CA GLY A 38 -4.63 4.48 2.96
C GLY A 38 -3.68 3.99 1.88
N ALA A 39 -4.23 3.45 0.81
CA ALA A 39 -3.46 2.94 -0.32
C ALA A 39 -4.13 3.29 -1.65
N ALA A 40 -3.32 3.45 -2.69
CA ALA A 40 -3.78 3.68 -4.05
C ALA A 40 -2.97 2.83 -5.04
N LEU A 41 -3.68 2.15 -5.94
CA LEU A 41 -3.14 1.39 -7.06
C LEU A 41 -3.09 2.28 -8.29
N PHE A 42 -1.92 2.44 -8.90
CA PHE A 42 -1.72 3.36 -10.00
C PHE A 42 -0.71 2.85 -11.02
N LYS A 43 -0.72 3.48 -12.20
CA LYS A 43 0.32 3.32 -13.23
C LYS A 43 0.44 4.62 -14.00
N LYS A 44 1.67 5.14 -14.13
CA LYS A 44 1.90 6.46 -14.73
C LYS A 44 0.96 7.46 -14.04
N ASN A 45 0.12 8.18 -14.78
CA ASN A 45 -0.80 9.20 -14.24
C ASN A 45 -2.25 8.72 -14.05
N ARG A 46 -2.49 7.39 -14.01
CA ARG A 46 -3.83 6.82 -13.84
C ARG A 46 -3.93 6.03 -12.54
N ILE A 47 -4.97 6.32 -11.77
CA ILE A 47 -5.37 5.58 -10.57
C ILE A 47 -6.42 4.55 -10.99
N TYR A 48 -6.26 3.30 -10.52
CA TYR A 48 -7.16 2.19 -10.82
C TYR A 48 -8.05 1.83 -9.64
N SER A 49 -7.53 1.97 -8.43
CA SER A 49 -8.25 1.63 -7.21
C SER A 49 -7.59 2.32 -6.02
N SER A 50 -8.34 2.44 -4.92
CA SER A 50 -7.85 2.95 -3.65
C SER A 50 -8.59 2.28 -2.51
N GLY A 51 -7.99 2.28 -1.32
CA GLY A 51 -8.64 1.70 -0.14
C GLY A 51 -7.94 2.09 1.15
N HIS A 52 -8.61 1.85 2.26
CA HIS A 52 -8.11 2.11 3.61
C HIS A 52 -8.33 0.89 4.50
N ASN A 53 -7.61 0.86 5.62
CA ASN A 53 -7.74 -0.27 6.55
C ASN A 53 -9.07 -0.27 7.29
N LYS A 54 -9.60 -1.47 7.54
CA LYS A 54 -10.91 -1.70 8.15
C LYS A 54 -10.81 -2.82 9.20
N GLY A 55 -11.58 -2.68 10.29
CA GLY A 55 -11.73 -3.67 11.36
C GLY A 55 -12.54 -4.91 10.95
N ARG A 56 -12.23 -5.49 9.78
CA ARG A 56 -12.89 -6.69 9.27
C ARG A 56 -11.87 -7.64 8.65
N SER A 57 -12.10 -8.94 8.78
CA SER A 57 -11.20 -9.94 8.17
C SER A 57 -11.57 -10.28 6.74
N VAL A 58 -10.58 -10.78 5.98
CA VAL A 58 -10.73 -11.15 4.58
C VAL A 58 -10.26 -12.59 4.40
N GLY A 59 -11.14 -13.46 3.91
CA GLY A 59 -10.87 -14.89 3.82
C GLY A 59 -9.78 -15.26 2.82
N TRP A 60 -9.74 -14.63 1.65
CA TRP A 60 -8.84 -15.04 0.56
C TRP A 60 -7.35 -14.74 0.84
N VAL A 61 -7.03 -13.87 1.81
CA VAL A 61 -5.64 -13.59 2.21
C VAL A 61 -5.10 -14.56 3.26
N ARG A 62 -5.94 -15.49 3.77
CA ARG A 62 -5.54 -16.48 4.80
C ARG A 62 -4.25 -17.24 4.46
N PRO A 63 -4.01 -17.72 3.22
CA PRO A 63 -2.75 -18.40 2.87
C PRO A 63 -1.49 -17.50 2.91
N CYS A 64 -1.68 -16.19 3.07
CA CYS A 64 -0.61 -15.21 3.19
C CYS A 64 -0.34 -14.81 4.65
N ARG A 65 -1.19 -15.22 5.59
CA ARG A 65 -1.07 -14.87 7.01
C ARG A 65 0.05 -15.69 7.63
N LYS A 66 0.97 -14.99 8.31
CA LYS A 66 1.96 -15.61 9.19
C LYS A 66 1.56 -15.50 10.66
N ARG A 67 0.70 -14.54 11.00
CA ARG A 67 0.25 -14.24 12.37
C ARG A 67 -1.27 -14.04 12.38
N PRO A 68 -2.07 -15.11 12.52
CA PRO A 68 -3.52 -15.09 12.30
C PRO A 68 -4.29 -14.03 13.10
N PHE A 69 -3.91 -13.84 14.37
CA PHE A 69 -4.57 -12.89 15.28
C PHE A 69 -4.17 -11.43 15.01
N LEU A 70 -2.92 -11.16 14.63
CA LEU A 70 -2.43 -9.81 14.35
C LEU A 70 -2.82 -9.32 12.95
N GLU A 71 -2.97 -10.24 12.00
CA GLU A 71 -3.31 -9.98 10.59
C GLU A 71 -4.81 -10.20 10.32
N ALA A 72 -5.63 -10.12 11.37
CA ALA A 72 -7.07 -10.32 11.30
C ALA A 72 -7.76 -9.19 10.53
N ASN A 73 -7.29 -7.95 10.66
CA ASN A 73 -7.88 -6.77 10.03
C ASN A 73 -7.55 -6.67 8.53
N MET A 74 -8.42 -6.02 7.77
CA MET A 74 -8.20 -5.69 6.37
C MET A 74 -7.25 -4.50 6.32
N HIS A 75 -6.02 -4.73 5.88
CA HIS A 75 -5.04 -3.65 5.70
C HIS A 75 -5.34 -2.84 4.43
N ALA A 76 -4.81 -1.62 4.36
CA ALA A 76 -5.07 -0.72 3.24
C ALA A 76 -4.61 -1.31 1.89
N GLU A 77 -3.48 -2.02 1.87
CA GLU A 77 -2.94 -2.72 0.71
C GLU A 77 -3.93 -3.77 0.18
N ILE A 78 -4.56 -4.51 1.09
CA ILE A 78 -5.55 -5.55 0.76
C ILE A 78 -6.86 -4.90 0.30
N ALA A 79 -7.33 -3.87 1.01
CA ALA A 79 -8.54 -3.14 0.65
C ALA A 79 -8.44 -2.57 -0.77
N CYS A 80 -7.29 -1.99 -1.12
CA CYS A 80 -7.01 -1.39 -2.42
C CYS A 80 -7.13 -2.39 -3.59
N ILE A 81 -6.82 -3.66 -3.38
CA ILE A 81 -6.83 -4.70 -4.44
C ILE A 81 -7.97 -5.71 -4.31
N HIS A 82 -8.79 -5.62 -3.26
CA HIS A 82 -9.75 -6.69 -2.90
C HIS A 82 -10.77 -7.00 -3.98
N PHE A 83 -11.31 -5.97 -4.64
CA PHE A 83 -12.35 -6.07 -5.67
C PHE A 83 -11.82 -5.70 -7.06
N VAL A 84 -10.50 -5.73 -7.24
CA VAL A 84 -9.85 -5.38 -8.50
C VAL A 84 -9.45 -6.66 -9.23
N PRO A 85 -9.88 -6.86 -10.50
CA PRO A 85 -9.46 -7.99 -11.32
C PRO A 85 -7.93 -8.12 -11.39
N LYS A 86 -7.41 -9.35 -11.41
CA LYS A 86 -5.96 -9.62 -11.37
C LYS A 86 -5.22 -8.96 -12.53
N GLU A 87 -5.86 -8.90 -13.69
CA GLU A 87 -5.38 -8.30 -14.94
C GLU A 87 -5.21 -6.79 -14.79
N ILE A 88 -6.03 -6.17 -13.93
CA ILE A 88 -5.93 -4.76 -13.55
C ILE A 88 -4.95 -4.56 -12.40
N VAL A 89 -4.61 -5.56 -11.60
CA VAL A 89 -3.60 -5.40 -10.52
C VAL A 89 -2.18 -5.63 -11.02
N SER A 90 -1.99 -6.65 -11.86
CA SER A 90 -0.68 -7.11 -12.35
C SER A 90 0.13 -6.00 -13.03
N GLY A 91 1.43 -5.91 -12.74
CA GLY A 91 2.38 -4.96 -13.35
C GLY A 91 2.20 -3.49 -12.95
N ARG A 92 1.34 -3.18 -11.98
CA ARG A 92 1.12 -1.81 -11.47
C ARG A 92 1.85 -1.53 -10.17
N ASP A 93 1.86 -0.25 -9.82
CA ASP A 93 2.49 0.24 -8.60
C ASP A 93 1.40 0.54 -7.56
N VAL A 94 1.76 0.40 -6.29
CA VAL A 94 0.91 0.79 -5.17
C VAL A 94 1.64 1.82 -4.32
N ILE A 95 0.93 2.79 -3.78
CA ILE A 95 1.42 3.63 -2.69
C ILE A 95 0.57 3.39 -1.45
N VAL A 96 1.22 3.31 -0.29
CA VAL A 96 0.61 3.13 1.02
C VAL A 96 1.04 4.28 1.91
N VAL A 97 0.13 4.84 2.67
CA VAL A 97 0.42 5.89 3.64
C VAL A 97 -0.22 5.60 4.96
N ARG A 98 0.38 6.11 6.03
CA ARG A 98 -0.23 6.22 7.35
C ARG A 98 -0.28 7.68 7.73
N ILE A 99 -1.41 8.13 8.25
CA ILE A 99 -1.59 9.51 8.75
C ILE A 99 -1.81 9.48 10.26
N ASN A 100 -1.16 10.40 10.96
CA ASN A 100 -1.46 10.75 12.34
C ASN A 100 -1.66 12.28 12.45
N THR A 101 -1.76 12.79 13.67
CA THR A 101 -1.90 14.23 13.94
C THR A 101 -0.71 15.08 13.49
N TYR A 102 0.48 14.47 13.34
CA TYR A 102 1.72 15.14 12.92
C TYR A 102 2.03 15.00 11.43
N GLY A 103 1.17 14.32 10.66
CA GLY A 103 1.32 14.08 9.23
C GLY A 103 1.55 12.61 8.89
N PHE A 104 2.50 12.33 8.00
CA PHE A 104 2.84 10.99 7.56
C PHE A 104 3.66 10.24 8.61
N ALA A 105 3.30 8.97 8.80
CA ALA A 105 4.01 8.03 9.67
C ALA A 105 4.41 6.77 8.91
N ASN A 106 5.22 5.91 9.52
CA ASN A 106 5.67 4.68 8.89
C ASN A 106 4.48 3.77 8.53
N SER A 107 4.38 3.42 7.25
CA SER A 107 3.34 2.56 6.67
C SER A 107 3.90 1.37 5.89
N ARG A 108 5.13 0.95 6.21
CA ARG A 108 5.76 -0.21 5.57
C ARG A 108 4.80 -1.42 5.59
N PRO A 109 4.50 -2.03 4.43
CA PRO A 109 3.61 -3.16 4.37
C PRO A 109 4.06 -4.33 5.25
N CYS A 110 3.11 -4.95 5.95
CA CYS A 110 3.40 -6.13 6.77
C CYS A 110 3.75 -7.36 5.90
N SER A 111 4.26 -8.42 6.54
CA SER A 111 4.71 -9.63 5.84
C SER A 111 3.61 -10.32 5.01
N MET A 112 2.35 -10.31 5.49
CA MET A 112 1.19 -10.78 4.73
C MET A 112 0.95 -9.92 3.49
N CYS A 113 0.90 -8.59 3.64
CA CYS A 113 0.64 -7.67 2.53
C CYS A 113 1.74 -7.77 1.47
N LEU A 114 3.01 -7.83 1.89
CA LEU A 114 4.13 -8.08 0.97
C LEU A 114 3.96 -9.38 0.17
N SER A 115 3.53 -10.46 0.84
CA SER A 115 3.29 -11.75 0.19
C SER A 115 2.13 -11.67 -0.82
N VAL A 116 1.08 -10.93 -0.49
CA VAL A 116 -0.06 -10.69 -1.40
C VAL A 116 0.36 -9.85 -2.61
N LEU A 117 1.07 -8.74 -2.40
CA LEU A 117 1.53 -7.85 -3.47
C LEU A 117 2.43 -8.61 -4.47
N LYS A 118 3.35 -9.45 -3.97
CA LYS A 118 4.16 -10.35 -4.80
C LYS A 118 3.31 -11.34 -5.59
N ARG A 119 2.39 -12.06 -4.94
CA ARG A 119 1.50 -13.03 -5.60
C ARG A 119 0.59 -12.40 -6.66
N LYS A 120 0.22 -11.13 -6.49
CA LYS A 120 -0.59 -10.36 -7.45
C LYS A 120 0.24 -9.66 -8.52
N ASN A 121 1.55 -9.92 -8.58
CA ASN A 121 2.48 -9.37 -9.55
C ASN A 121 2.51 -7.83 -9.55
N ILE A 122 2.41 -7.20 -8.38
CA ILE A 122 2.64 -5.76 -8.24
C ILE A 122 4.10 -5.47 -8.58
N ARG A 123 4.35 -4.41 -9.34
CA ARG A 123 5.68 -4.01 -9.80
C ARG A 123 6.47 -3.35 -8.67
N ARG A 124 5.91 -2.31 -8.06
CA ARG A 124 6.53 -1.52 -6.98
C ARG A 124 5.52 -1.17 -5.89
N CYS A 125 6.00 -1.01 -4.66
CA CYS A 125 5.24 -0.47 -3.55
C CYS A 125 5.98 0.71 -2.92
N TYR A 126 5.36 1.88 -2.95
CA TYR A 126 5.79 3.06 -2.20
C TYR A 126 5.11 3.07 -0.84
N TYR A 127 5.81 3.43 0.23
CA TYR A 127 5.22 3.55 1.56
C TYR A 127 5.76 4.77 2.30
N SER A 128 4.90 5.48 3.03
CA SER A 128 5.34 6.62 3.85
C SER A 128 6.28 6.15 4.97
N ILE A 129 7.36 6.90 5.21
CA ILE A 129 8.23 6.75 6.39
C ILE A 129 7.93 7.90 7.35
N ASN A 130 7.98 9.12 6.85
CA ASN A 130 7.68 10.37 7.56
C ASN A 130 7.20 11.44 6.56
N ASN A 131 7.19 12.72 6.95
CA ASN A 131 6.73 13.83 6.11
C ASN A 131 7.61 14.14 4.90
N GLU A 132 8.87 13.70 4.91
CA GLU A 132 9.85 14.02 3.87
C GLU A 132 10.14 12.83 2.96
N TYR A 133 10.09 11.62 3.52
CA TYR A 133 10.62 10.44 2.86
C TYR A 133 9.63 9.30 2.76
N PHE A 134 9.76 8.59 1.65
CA PHE A 134 9.04 7.37 1.34
C PHE A 134 10.02 6.24 1.08
N GLY A 135 9.63 5.03 1.45
CA GLY A 135 10.31 3.82 1.03
C GLY A 135 9.75 3.31 -0.28
N GLU A 136 10.61 2.79 -1.15
CA GLU A 136 10.24 2.08 -2.36
C GLU A 136 10.67 0.61 -2.22
N LEU A 137 9.73 -0.29 -2.48
CA LEU A 137 9.97 -1.72 -2.63
C LEU A 137 9.78 -2.08 -4.09
N ASN A 138 10.80 -2.69 -4.70
CA ASN A 138 10.71 -3.21 -6.05
C ASN A 138 10.56 -4.73 -6.02
N PHE A 139 9.52 -5.26 -6.67
CA PHE A 139 9.25 -6.70 -6.75
C PHE A 139 9.55 -7.28 -8.13
N SER A 140 9.94 -6.43 -9.09
CA SER A 140 10.25 -6.82 -10.47
C SER A 140 11.71 -7.16 -10.70
N GLN A 141 12.53 -7.17 -9.65
CA GLN A 141 13.91 -7.66 -9.73
C GLN A 141 13.95 -9.12 -9.27
N PRO A 142 14.68 -10.00 -9.98
CA PRO A 142 14.86 -11.40 -9.61
C PRO A 142 15.58 -11.57 -8.26
#